data_AF-A0A835GQT1-F1
#
_entry.id   AF-A0A835GQT1-F1
#
_cell.length_a   1.000
_cell.length_b   1.000
_cell.length_c   1.000
_cell.angle_alpha   90.00
_cell.angle_beta   90.00
_cell.angle_gamma   90.00
#
_symmetry.space_group_name_H-M   'P 1'
#
loop_
_entity.id
_entity.type
_entity.pdbx_description
1 polymer ?
#
loop_
_entity_poly.entity_id
_entity_poly.type
_entity_poly.pdbx_seq_one_letter_code
_entity_poly.pdbx_strand_id
1 'polypeptide(L)'
;MKFRLQMLDMTHEDLSDFYLSAFQKDVSLWPLFLFRLVLFCGSIATVIASMIIMSHDMAFKYWFIFLTHWGLIFNTVATGLACAVSGVKLFTGLDSSINTLVKWYWVSFNSTITIAFFITAFYWTLLSDNEEITQELDFDPVLDVFVHGINSVVMFCLLVTSRQPTRVLHFYVPLTLGIVYMLFSLLYYFFGGLNPFGGVWIYPMLDWSEPGPTILLVVISALLMIVVHFVVVSMTLIRDAVTKSCKQSTVLPISDEDNGVSRNLYTVGRAVLLLPIQHIEMSAVKSYFVQEWKASMLTLEHPKPSDFYTSCWQTTRSSVPFLIWRAILFLTALGIVLTSMIIYIQNGSFGYWFIYLTHWGLMSILFATGFATAVSARCYLYGPISTEFKLPWYVKIYWTLFNIATPLAFLITIFYWTVLYEAGIEEELNHGLDVAVHGLNSLVMFLLLCSSAHPGRLLHIYQPLVFATIYMLFSVIYHAAGGTDQKGNAYIYPVVNWSEPGTTVLVVFITGLLLVVLHLVTLGLSALRDLVATRLINRGAPANPNEGVPLRQPVYA
;
A
#
# COMPACT_ATOMS: atom_id res chain seq x y z
N MET A 1 13.67 8.93 29.44
CA MET A 1 12.76 7.82 29.81
C MET A 1 13.49 6.96 30.82
N LYS A 2 12.99 6.77 32.06
CA LYS A 2 13.65 5.92 33.08
C LYS A 2 13.32 4.45 32.81
N PHE A 3 14.33 3.58 32.76
CA PHE A 3 14.15 2.13 32.63
C PHE A 3 13.39 1.58 33.86
N ARG A 4 12.21 0.99 33.65
CA ARG A 4 11.44 0.29 34.68
C ARG A 4 11.15 -1.14 34.20
N LEU A 5 11.40 -2.15 35.04
CA LEU A 5 11.11 -3.57 34.76
C LEU A 5 9.65 -3.81 34.35
N GLN A 6 8.71 -2.97 34.81
CA GLN A 6 7.30 -2.98 34.42
C GLN A 6 7.07 -2.77 32.91
N MET A 7 8.05 -2.26 32.15
CA MET A 7 7.94 -2.07 30.70
C MET A 7 8.06 -3.37 29.90
N LEU A 8 8.45 -4.49 30.53
CA LEU A 8 8.41 -5.85 29.96
C LEU A 8 7.00 -6.47 30.04
N ASP A 9 6.12 -5.93 30.88
CA ASP A 9 4.79 -6.49 31.08
C ASP A 9 3.84 -6.09 29.93
N MET A 10 3.02 -7.02 29.47
CA MET A 10 1.98 -6.78 28.46
C MET A 10 0.69 -6.28 29.09
N THR A 11 0.84 -5.25 29.93
CA THR A 11 -0.26 -4.49 30.51
C THR A 11 -0.32 -3.13 29.84
N HIS A 12 -1.54 -2.75 29.45
CA HIS A 12 -1.85 -1.45 28.87
C HIS A 12 -3.07 -0.87 29.56
N GLU A 13 -3.00 0.41 29.92
CA GLU A 13 -4.05 1.09 30.69
C GLU A 13 -5.30 1.39 29.84
N ASP A 14 -5.11 1.67 28.54
CA ASP A 14 -6.20 1.93 27.61
C ASP A 14 -6.31 0.84 26.53
N LEU A 15 -7.41 0.07 26.58
CA LEU A 15 -7.74 -0.94 25.57
C LEU A 15 -8.09 -0.31 24.22
N SER A 16 -8.45 0.97 24.20
CA SER A 16 -8.84 1.69 22.97
C SER A 16 -7.74 1.74 21.93
N ASP A 17 -6.48 1.64 22.35
CA ASP A 17 -5.33 1.62 21.45
C ASP A 17 -5.24 0.36 20.56
N PHE A 18 -5.96 -0.69 20.91
CA PHE A 18 -5.95 -1.95 20.17
C PHE A 18 -7.07 -2.06 19.13
N TYR A 19 -8.14 -1.27 19.27
CA TYR A 19 -9.29 -1.31 18.37
C TYR A 19 -9.64 0.03 17.70
N LEU A 20 -8.94 1.13 18.03
CA LEU A 20 -9.03 2.40 17.33
C LEU A 20 -7.80 2.65 16.46
N SER A 21 -8.01 3.19 15.26
CA SER A 21 -6.89 3.51 14.37
C SER A 21 -6.13 4.76 14.85
N ALA A 22 -4.82 4.83 14.62
CA ALA A 22 -3.99 6.01 14.91
C ALA A 22 -4.66 7.30 14.41
N PHE A 23 -5.17 7.27 13.19
CA PHE A 23 -5.80 8.40 12.51
C PHE A 23 -7.29 8.59 12.86
N GLN A 24 -7.91 7.65 13.55
CA GLN A 24 -9.33 7.70 13.89
C GLN A 24 -9.60 8.86 14.86
N LYS A 25 -10.59 9.71 14.56
CA LYS A 25 -11.06 10.74 15.50
C LYS A 25 -12.45 10.43 16.08
N ASP A 26 -13.20 9.54 15.44
CA ASP A 26 -14.56 9.15 15.83
C ASP A 26 -14.61 7.84 16.63
N VAL A 27 -15.74 7.57 17.29
CA VAL A 27 -15.99 6.32 18.05
C VAL A 27 -16.28 5.12 17.14
N SER A 28 -16.48 5.32 15.83
CA SER A 28 -16.85 4.25 14.89
C SER A 28 -15.68 3.29 14.60
N LEU A 29 -15.87 2.00 14.89
CA LEU A 29 -14.86 0.95 14.77
C LEU A 29 -14.82 0.27 13.39
N TRP A 30 -15.85 0.50 12.58
CA TRP A 30 -15.99 -0.06 11.23
C TRP A 30 -14.80 0.21 10.26
N PRO A 31 -14.14 1.39 10.23
CA PRO A 31 -13.04 1.63 9.30
C PRO A 31 -11.89 0.67 9.54
N LEU A 32 -11.45 0.61 10.80
CA LEU A 32 -10.32 -0.21 11.18
C LEU A 32 -10.68 -1.69 11.08
N PHE A 33 -11.92 -2.06 11.42
CA PHE A 33 -12.42 -3.42 11.23
C PHE A 33 -12.35 -3.85 9.76
N LEU A 34 -12.95 -3.08 8.84
CA LEU A 34 -12.96 -3.42 7.41
C LEU A 34 -11.54 -3.45 6.82
N PHE A 35 -10.69 -2.50 7.20
CA PHE A 35 -9.29 -2.51 6.79
C PHE A 35 -8.55 -3.76 7.27
N ARG A 36 -8.69 -4.12 8.55
CA ARG A 36 -8.09 -5.34 9.12
C ARG A 36 -8.68 -6.61 8.51
N LEU A 37 -9.96 -6.61 8.13
CA LEU A 37 -10.60 -7.71 7.42
C LEU A 37 -9.97 -7.92 6.04
N VAL A 38 -9.75 -6.84 5.28
CA VAL A 38 -9.05 -6.90 3.99
C VAL A 38 -7.64 -7.47 4.15
N LEU A 39 -6.88 -6.99 5.14
CA LEU A 39 -5.54 -7.50 5.40
C LEU A 39 -5.56 -8.99 5.79
N PHE A 40 -6.52 -9.41 6.62
CA PHE A 40 -6.68 -10.81 7.02
C PHE A 40 -7.05 -11.71 5.84
N CYS A 41 -8.03 -11.30 5.01
CA CYS A 41 -8.38 -12.02 3.80
C CYS A 41 -7.20 -12.12 2.83
N GLY A 42 -6.42 -11.04 2.68
CA GLY A 42 -5.19 -11.05 1.87
C GLY A 42 -4.12 -11.99 2.40
N SER A 43 -3.90 -12.04 3.72
CA SER A 43 -2.97 -12.99 4.33
C SER A 43 -3.41 -14.45 4.17
N ILE A 44 -4.71 -14.75 4.34
CA ILE A 44 -5.27 -16.07 4.06
C ILE A 44 -5.05 -16.44 2.59
N ALA A 45 -5.38 -15.53 1.66
CA ALA A 45 -5.21 -15.77 0.24
C ALA A 45 -3.74 -16.06 -0.10
N THR A 46 -2.79 -15.36 0.52
CA THR A 46 -1.36 -15.58 0.33
C THR A 46 -0.91 -16.96 0.83
N VAL A 47 -1.39 -17.40 2.00
CA VAL A 47 -1.12 -18.76 2.51
C VAL A 47 -1.71 -19.83 1.60
N ILE A 48 -2.95 -19.66 1.16
CA ILE A 48 -3.61 -20.63 0.27
C ILE A 48 -2.89 -20.69 -1.07
N ALA A 49 -2.56 -19.53 -1.65
CA ALA A 49 -1.83 -19.45 -2.91
C ALA A 49 -0.46 -20.14 -2.80
N SER A 50 0.31 -19.86 -1.73
CA SER A 50 1.61 -20.51 -1.55
C SER A 50 1.50 -22.02 -1.34
N MET A 51 0.48 -22.49 -0.60
CA MET A 51 0.25 -23.92 -0.44
C MET A 51 -0.15 -24.61 -1.76
N ILE A 52 -1.02 -24.00 -2.56
CA ILE A 52 -1.50 -24.59 -3.82
C ILE A 52 -0.38 -24.60 -4.84
N ILE A 53 0.23 -23.44 -5.12
CA ILE A 53 1.23 -23.31 -6.18
C ILE A 53 2.44 -24.20 -5.86
N MET A 54 2.99 -24.12 -4.65
CA MET A 54 4.15 -24.93 -4.29
C MET A 54 3.84 -26.42 -4.17
N SER A 55 2.57 -26.83 -4.00
CA SER A 55 2.23 -28.25 -4.01
C SER A 55 2.39 -28.89 -5.39
N HIS A 56 2.45 -28.09 -6.45
CA HIS A 56 2.79 -28.55 -7.79
C HIS A 56 4.30 -28.81 -7.93
N ASP A 57 5.13 -28.00 -7.27
CA ASP A 57 6.60 -28.04 -7.43
C ASP A 57 7.29 -28.92 -6.39
N MET A 58 6.69 -29.07 -5.20
CA MET A 58 7.26 -29.83 -4.09
C MET A 58 6.20 -30.51 -3.22
N ALA A 59 6.56 -31.63 -2.61
CA ALA A 59 5.64 -32.32 -1.71
C ALA A 59 5.24 -31.43 -0.52
N PHE A 60 3.93 -31.36 -0.23
CA PHE A 60 3.34 -30.49 0.78
C PHE A 60 4.03 -30.54 2.16
N LYS A 61 4.59 -31.67 2.55
CA LYS A 61 5.33 -31.83 3.83
C LYS A 61 6.50 -30.84 3.98
N TYR A 62 7.13 -30.46 2.87
CA TYR A 62 8.27 -29.55 2.88
C TYR A 62 7.85 -28.07 2.96
N TRP A 63 6.57 -27.75 2.76
CA TRP A 63 6.11 -26.37 2.95
C TRP A 63 6.36 -25.90 4.39
N PHE A 64 6.15 -26.78 5.37
CA PHE A 64 6.29 -26.45 6.79
C PHE A 64 7.74 -26.31 7.29
N ILE A 65 8.77 -26.62 6.49
CA ILE A 65 10.15 -26.52 6.98
C ILE A 65 10.72 -25.11 6.85
N PHE A 66 10.16 -24.27 5.99
CA PHE A 66 10.69 -22.93 5.70
C PHE A 66 10.16 -21.85 6.67
N LEU A 67 11.08 -21.07 7.25
CA LEU A 67 10.78 -19.88 8.07
C LEU A 67 9.84 -18.89 7.39
N THR A 68 9.94 -18.75 6.07
CA THR A 68 9.14 -17.80 5.29
C THR A 68 7.65 -18.16 5.36
N HIS A 69 7.33 -19.46 5.30
CA HIS A 69 5.98 -19.98 5.51
C HIS A 69 5.50 -19.90 6.95
N TRP A 70 6.40 -20.09 7.93
CA TRP A 70 6.07 -19.79 9.33
C TRP A 70 5.70 -18.30 9.48
N GLY A 71 6.43 -17.41 8.82
CA GLY A 71 6.12 -15.99 8.70
C GLY A 71 4.73 -15.72 8.13
N LEU A 72 4.33 -16.41 7.07
CA LEU A 72 2.98 -16.32 6.49
C LEU A 72 1.88 -16.71 7.49
N ILE A 73 2.08 -17.82 8.22
CA ILE A 73 1.16 -18.25 9.26
C ILE A 73 1.06 -17.19 10.35
N PHE A 74 2.20 -16.69 10.84
CA PHE A 74 2.22 -15.68 11.88
C PHE A 74 1.58 -14.36 11.43
N ASN A 75 1.79 -13.92 10.19
CA ASN A 75 1.10 -12.79 9.57
C ASN A 75 -0.41 -12.98 9.55
N THR A 76 -0.86 -14.17 9.15
CA THR A 76 -2.28 -14.51 9.09
C THR A 76 -2.92 -14.53 10.48
N VAL A 77 -2.20 -15.06 11.48
CA VAL A 77 -2.65 -15.03 12.89
C VAL A 77 -2.70 -13.59 13.40
N ALA A 78 -1.68 -12.77 13.14
CA ALA A 78 -1.63 -11.38 13.60
C ALA A 78 -2.75 -10.53 13.00
N THR A 79 -2.98 -10.63 11.69
CA THR A 79 -4.06 -9.93 10.98
C THR A 79 -5.44 -10.45 11.41
N GLY A 80 -5.60 -11.76 11.61
CA GLY A 80 -6.82 -12.37 12.12
C GLY A 80 -7.15 -11.92 13.54
N LEU A 81 -6.16 -11.90 14.44
CA LEU A 81 -6.30 -11.38 15.80
C LEU A 81 -6.61 -9.87 15.78
N ALA A 82 -6.00 -9.09 14.89
CA ALA A 82 -6.33 -7.67 14.72
C ALA A 82 -7.81 -7.48 14.34
N CYS A 83 -8.26 -8.25 13.34
CA CYS A 83 -9.64 -8.25 12.86
C CYS A 83 -10.61 -8.68 13.97
N ALA A 84 -10.27 -9.73 14.72
CA ALA A 84 -11.05 -10.22 15.86
C ALA A 84 -11.16 -9.18 16.98
N VAL A 85 -10.08 -8.50 17.35
CA VAL A 85 -10.11 -7.42 18.37
C VAL A 85 -11.08 -6.32 17.96
N SER A 86 -11.03 -5.88 16.69
CA SER A 86 -11.97 -4.89 16.17
C SER A 86 -13.41 -5.42 16.11
N GLY A 87 -13.60 -6.66 15.68
CA GLY A 87 -14.90 -7.31 15.54
C GLY A 87 -15.60 -7.56 16.88
N VAL A 88 -14.92 -8.15 17.85
CA VAL A 88 -15.44 -8.36 19.22
C VAL A 88 -15.88 -7.03 19.81
N LYS A 89 -15.01 -6.01 19.78
CA LYS A 89 -15.37 -4.70 20.30
C LYS A 89 -16.58 -4.08 19.58
N LEU A 90 -16.73 -4.32 18.28
CA LEU A 90 -17.82 -3.80 17.45
C LEU A 90 -19.16 -4.52 17.69
N PHE A 91 -19.15 -5.84 17.86
CA PHE A 91 -20.37 -6.67 17.91
C PHE A 91 -20.80 -7.09 19.32
N THR A 92 -19.88 -7.24 20.27
CA THR A 92 -20.18 -7.75 21.61
C THR A 92 -19.98 -6.73 22.74
N GLY A 93 -19.19 -5.67 22.52
CA GLY A 93 -18.86 -4.68 23.56
C GLY A 93 -17.68 -5.09 24.45
N LEU A 94 -17.23 -4.19 25.35
CA LEU A 94 -16.08 -4.44 26.24
C LEU A 94 -16.45 -5.45 27.35
N ASP A 95 -16.27 -6.74 27.11
CA ASP A 95 -16.30 -7.77 28.15
C ASP A 95 -14.87 -8.17 28.58
N SER A 96 -14.75 -9.07 29.56
CA SER A 96 -13.45 -9.53 30.06
C SER A 96 -12.66 -10.38 29.06
N SER A 97 -13.30 -10.92 28.02
CA SER A 97 -12.67 -11.78 27.01
C SER A 97 -11.75 -10.99 26.06
N ILE A 98 -12.04 -9.70 25.86
CA ILE A 98 -11.22 -8.82 25.00
C ILE A 98 -9.80 -8.64 25.54
N ASN A 99 -9.58 -8.72 26.85
CA ASN A 99 -8.26 -8.55 27.47
C ASN A 99 -7.29 -9.66 27.05
N THR A 100 -7.77 -10.90 27.05
CA THR A 100 -6.96 -12.05 26.62
C THR A 100 -6.69 -11.97 25.12
N LEU A 101 -7.70 -11.64 24.32
CA LEU A 101 -7.56 -11.48 22.87
C LEU A 101 -6.57 -10.35 22.50
N VAL A 102 -6.63 -9.22 23.19
CA VAL A 102 -5.70 -8.09 23.02
C VAL A 102 -4.26 -8.50 23.36
N LYS A 103 -4.05 -9.28 24.42
CA LYS A 103 -2.70 -9.77 24.75
C LYS A 103 -2.14 -10.68 23.67
N TRP A 104 -2.93 -11.64 23.18
CA TRP A 104 -2.52 -12.52 22.07
C TRP A 104 -2.24 -11.72 20.80
N TYR A 105 -3.11 -10.76 20.47
CA TYR A 105 -2.88 -9.85 19.35
C TYR A 105 -1.58 -9.07 19.52
N TRP A 106 -1.32 -8.53 20.70
CA TRP A 106 -0.16 -7.68 20.94
C TRP A 106 1.17 -8.45 20.90
N VAL A 107 1.21 -9.67 21.43
CA VAL A 107 2.35 -10.60 21.26
C VAL A 107 2.59 -10.84 19.78
N SER A 108 1.53 -11.31 19.11
CA SER A 108 1.57 -11.71 17.71
C SER A 108 1.99 -10.53 16.83
N PHE A 109 1.46 -9.33 17.07
CA PHE A 109 1.84 -8.14 16.32
C PHE A 109 3.34 -7.80 16.49
N ASN A 110 3.85 -7.75 17.73
CA ASN A 110 5.24 -7.36 17.98
C ASN A 110 6.25 -8.36 17.40
N SER A 111 5.96 -9.66 17.45
CA SER A 111 6.83 -10.65 16.81
C SER A 111 6.76 -10.56 15.30
N THR A 112 5.54 -10.62 14.77
CA THR A 112 5.28 -10.84 13.36
C THR A 112 5.71 -9.67 12.50
N ILE A 113 5.56 -8.43 12.99
CA ILE A 113 6.03 -7.28 12.22
C ILE A 113 7.54 -7.28 12.04
N THR A 114 8.27 -7.60 13.12
CA THR A 114 9.73 -7.64 13.10
C THR A 114 10.20 -8.78 12.18
N ILE A 115 9.56 -9.95 12.30
CA ILE A 115 9.86 -11.13 11.46
C ILE A 115 9.56 -10.86 9.99
N ALA A 116 8.46 -10.18 9.66
CA ALA A 116 8.11 -9.87 8.28
C ALA A 116 9.16 -8.96 7.61
N PHE A 117 9.58 -7.88 8.29
CA PHE A 117 10.67 -7.03 7.79
C PHE A 117 12.02 -7.76 7.75
N PHE A 118 12.28 -8.63 8.73
CA PHE A 118 13.49 -9.47 8.73
C PHE A 118 13.51 -10.42 7.54
N ILE A 119 12.43 -11.16 7.27
CA ILE A 119 12.30 -12.07 6.12
C ILE A 119 12.54 -11.31 4.82
N THR A 120 11.85 -10.18 4.62
CA THR A 120 12.03 -9.36 3.41
C THR A 120 13.48 -8.89 3.25
N ALA A 121 14.09 -8.36 4.31
CA ALA A 121 15.46 -7.87 4.24
C ALA A 121 16.46 -9.02 4.03
N PHE A 122 16.33 -10.10 4.79
CA PHE A 122 17.23 -11.25 4.74
C PHE A 122 17.18 -11.94 3.38
N TYR A 123 15.98 -12.14 2.84
CA TYR A 123 15.79 -12.75 1.53
C TYR A 123 16.48 -11.96 0.42
N TRP A 124 16.13 -10.68 0.26
CA TRP A 124 16.67 -9.85 -0.83
C TRP A 124 18.13 -9.41 -0.65
N THR A 125 18.73 -9.63 0.53
CA THR A 125 20.15 -9.30 0.74
C THR A 125 21.07 -10.52 0.73
N LEU A 126 20.56 -11.71 1.02
CA LEU A 126 21.39 -12.91 1.21
C LEU A 126 20.94 -14.12 0.39
N LEU A 127 19.69 -14.18 -0.07
CA LEU A 127 19.12 -15.37 -0.71
C LEU A 127 18.73 -15.17 -2.17
N SER A 128 18.23 -13.98 -2.55
CA SER A 128 17.64 -13.75 -3.89
C SER A 128 18.61 -13.94 -5.06
N ASP A 129 19.90 -13.70 -4.83
CA ASP A 129 20.93 -13.76 -5.88
C ASP A 129 21.77 -15.04 -5.77
N ASN A 130 21.40 -15.98 -4.90
CA ASN A 130 22.15 -17.22 -4.70
C ASN A 130 21.73 -18.27 -5.73
N GLU A 131 22.60 -18.54 -6.71
CA GLU A 131 22.36 -19.46 -7.83
C GLU A 131 22.00 -20.90 -7.38
N GLU A 132 22.53 -21.40 -6.27
CA GLU A 132 22.18 -22.74 -5.75
C GLU A 132 20.73 -22.78 -5.24
N ILE A 133 20.23 -21.66 -4.70
CA ILE A 133 18.85 -21.57 -4.19
C ILE A 133 17.87 -21.28 -5.33
N THR A 134 18.23 -20.37 -6.24
CA THR A 134 17.35 -19.94 -7.34
C THR A 134 17.25 -20.96 -8.47
N GLN A 135 18.28 -21.77 -8.73
CA GLN A 135 18.20 -22.86 -9.72
C GLN A 135 17.50 -24.11 -9.19
N GLU A 136 17.57 -24.39 -7.88
CA GLU A 136 16.91 -25.57 -7.31
C GLU A 136 15.43 -25.31 -7.01
N LEU A 137 15.07 -24.11 -6.54
CA LEU A 137 13.70 -23.72 -6.18
C LEU A 137 13.15 -22.70 -7.19
N ASP A 138 13.00 -23.10 -8.46
CA ASP A 138 12.40 -22.30 -9.56
C ASP A 138 10.95 -21.88 -9.21
N PHE A 139 10.81 -20.96 -8.26
CA PHE A 139 9.55 -20.46 -7.74
C PHE A 139 8.99 -19.46 -8.72
N ASP A 140 7.69 -19.56 -8.97
CA ASP A 140 6.91 -18.50 -9.62
C ASP A 140 7.30 -17.11 -9.05
N PRO A 141 7.85 -16.19 -9.86
CA PRO A 141 8.26 -14.86 -9.39
C PRO A 141 7.16 -14.03 -8.69
N VAL A 142 5.88 -14.23 -9.03
CA VAL A 142 4.78 -13.60 -8.26
C VAL A 142 4.80 -14.15 -6.85
N LEU A 143 4.77 -15.47 -6.75
CA LEU A 143 4.69 -16.15 -5.47
C LEU A 143 5.91 -15.81 -4.62
N ASP A 144 7.09 -15.71 -5.21
CA ASP A 144 8.30 -15.34 -4.50
C ASP A 144 8.15 -13.98 -3.78
N VAL A 145 7.63 -12.97 -4.47
CA VAL A 145 7.36 -11.66 -3.85
C VAL A 145 6.22 -11.73 -2.84
N PHE A 146 5.21 -12.56 -3.06
CA PHE A 146 4.13 -12.76 -2.10
C PHE A 146 4.60 -13.49 -0.83
N VAL A 147 5.60 -14.37 -0.92
CA VAL A 147 6.13 -15.10 0.23
C VAL A 147 7.21 -14.29 0.96
N HIS A 148 7.99 -13.47 0.26
CA HIS A 148 9.13 -12.76 0.84
C HIS A 148 8.91 -11.24 1.00
N GLY A 149 8.14 -10.61 0.12
CA GLY A 149 7.95 -9.15 0.06
C GLY A 149 6.63 -8.64 0.65
N ILE A 150 5.48 -9.12 0.17
CA ILE A 150 4.16 -8.57 0.54
C ILE A 150 3.88 -8.67 2.05
N ASN A 151 4.53 -9.60 2.72
CA ASN A 151 4.49 -9.82 4.16
C ASN A 151 4.86 -8.56 4.96
N SER A 152 5.96 -7.90 4.61
CA SER A 152 6.37 -6.66 5.29
C SER A 152 5.41 -5.51 4.97
N VAL A 153 4.84 -5.47 3.76
CA VAL A 153 3.83 -4.47 3.36
C VAL A 153 2.55 -4.60 4.19
N VAL A 154 2.01 -5.82 4.32
CA VAL A 154 0.80 -6.08 5.12
C VAL A 154 1.04 -5.69 6.58
N MET A 155 2.18 -6.08 7.15
CA MET A 155 2.52 -5.74 8.53
C MET A 155 2.78 -4.24 8.72
N PHE A 156 3.36 -3.57 7.73
CA PHE A 156 3.52 -2.11 7.73
C PHE A 156 2.17 -1.40 7.72
N CYS A 157 1.22 -1.84 6.89
CA CYS A 157 -0.15 -1.35 6.87
C CYS A 157 -0.83 -1.47 8.23
N LEU A 158 -0.67 -2.61 8.93
CA LEU A 158 -1.13 -2.76 10.31
C LEU A 158 -0.43 -1.80 11.28
N LEU A 159 0.88 -1.60 11.17
CA LEU A 159 1.63 -0.68 12.05
C LEU A 159 1.14 0.75 11.91
N VAL A 160 1.09 1.26 10.68
CA VAL A 160 0.74 2.66 10.39
C VAL A 160 -0.67 2.97 10.88
N THR A 161 -1.60 2.01 10.78
CA THR A 161 -2.98 2.20 11.21
C THR A 161 -3.24 1.92 12.68
N SER A 162 -2.36 1.20 13.39
CA SER A 162 -2.54 0.85 14.81
C SER A 162 -2.16 1.99 15.78
N ARG A 163 -2.79 2.06 16.95
CA ARG A 163 -2.34 2.91 18.09
C ARG A 163 -1.51 2.16 19.11
N GLN A 164 -1.52 0.83 19.04
CA GLN A 164 -0.85 -0.01 20.01
C GLN A 164 0.64 0.36 20.13
N PRO A 165 1.19 0.30 21.34
CA PRO A 165 2.59 0.62 21.56
C PRO A 165 3.49 -0.51 21.06
N THR A 166 4.58 -0.12 20.41
CA THR A 166 5.75 -0.97 20.16
C THR A 166 6.85 -0.52 21.10
N ARG A 167 7.24 -1.39 22.04
CA ARG A 167 8.24 -1.06 23.07
C ARG A 167 9.58 -1.64 22.67
N VAL A 168 10.64 -0.85 22.85
CA VAL A 168 12.03 -1.29 22.67
C VAL A 168 12.32 -2.62 23.38
N LEU A 169 11.83 -2.77 24.62
CA LEU A 169 12.10 -3.96 25.41
C LEU A 169 11.39 -5.21 24.91
N HIS A 170 10.46 -5.12 23.96
CA HIS A 170 9.80 -6.29 23.38
C HIS A 170 10.64 -6.98 22.30
N PHE A 171 11.91 -6.59 22.10
CA PHE A 171 12.82 -7.26 21.16
C PHE A 171 12.99 -8.76 21.43
N TYR A 172 12.78 -9.21 22.68
CA TYR A 172 12.85 -10.63 23.02
C TYR A 172 11.74 -11.45 22.36
N VAL A 173 10.59 -10.86 22.05
CA VAL A 173 9.43 -11.58 21.49
C VAL A 173 9.74 -12.15 20.08
N PRO A 174 10.18 -11.35 19.08
CA PRO A 174 10.62 -11.91 17.80
C PRO A 174 11.85 -12.81 17.96
N LEU A 175 12.79 -12.48 18.86
CA LEU A 175 13.98 -13.31 19.10
C LEU A 175 13.61 -14.71 19.63
N THR A 176 12.64 -14.82 20.53
CA THR A 176 12.12 -16.11 21.01
C THR A 176 11.57 -16.95 19.87
N LEU A 177 10.82 -16.35 18.94
CA LEU A 177 10.33 -17.08 17.77
C LEU A 177 11.46 -17.51 16.83
N GLY A 178 12.49 -16.67 16.65
CA GLY A 178 13.71 -17.05 15.94
C GLY A 178 14.43 -18.23 16.59
N ILE A 179 14.54 -18.25 17.93
CA ILE A 179 15.11 -19.38 18.69
C ILE A 179 14.27 -20.64 18.51
N VAL A 180 12.94 -20.54 18.55
CA VAL A 180 12.05 -21.69 18.31
C VAL A 180 12.28 -22.27 16.92
N TYR A 181 12.38 -21.43 15.88
CA TYR A 181 12.68 -21.90 14.53
C TYR A 181 14.09 -22.51 14.42
N MET A 182 15.08 -21.90 15.07
CA MET A 182 16.45 -22.44 15.12
C MET A 182 16.47 -23.84 15.76
N LEU A 183 15.81 -24.01 16.91
CA LEU A 183 15.67 -25.32 17.56
C LEU A 183 14.92 -26.33 16.68
N PHE A 184 13.85 -25.89 16.02
CA PHE A 184 13.15 -26.72 15.03
C PHE A 184 14.11 -27.18 13.92
N SER A 185 14.87 -26.28 13.32
CA SER A 185 15.79 -26.61 12.21
C SER A 185 16.90 -27.59 12.66
N LEU A 186 17.41 -27.42 13.88
CA LEU A 186 18.41 -28.29 14.47
C LEU A 186 17.86 -29.70 14.71
N LEU A 187 16.68 -29.78 15.33
CA LEU A 187 16.00 -31.05 15.56
C LEU A 187 15.60 -31.74 14.25
N TYR A 188 15.15 -30.96 13.26
CA TYR A 188 14.81 -31.46 11.94
C TYR A 188 16.00 -32.17 11.30
N TYR A 189 17.19 -31.55 11.35
CA TYR A 189 18.43 -32.17 10.90
C TYR A 189 18.77 -33.46 11.67
N PHE A 190 18.75 -33.43 13.01
CA PHE A 190 19.10 -34.60 13.82
C PHE A 190 18.12 -35.78 13.68
N PHE A 191 16.88 -35.52 13.26
CA PHE A 191 15.90 -36.56 12.92
C PHE A 191 15.99 -37.05 11.47
N GLY A 192 17.02 -36.64 10.72
CA GLY A 192 17.22 -37.05 9.33
C GLY A 192 16.29 -36.33 8.35
N GLY A 193 15.86 -35.12 8.68
CA GLY A 193 15.09 -34.26 7.79
C GLY A 193 15.89 -33.89 6.54
N LEU A 194 15.22 -33.88 5.38
CA LEU A 194 15.81 -33.56 4.09
C LEU A 194 15.04 -32.41 3.44
N ASN A 195 15.65 -31.65 2.55
CA ASN A 195 14.95 -30.70 1.71
C ASN A 195 14.20 -31.41 0.55
N PRO A 196 13.43 -30.67 -0.27
CA PRO A 196 12.72 -31.25 -1.42
C PRO A 196 13.60 -32.02 -2.41
N PHE A 197 14.89 -31.70 -2.47
CA PHE A 197 15.88 -32.26 -3.40
C PHE A 197 16.74 -33.37 -2.78
N GLY A 198 16.51 -33.69 -1.50
CA GLY A 198 17.27 -34.72 -0.79
C GLY A 198 18.54 -34.24 -0.10
N GLY A 199 18.82 -32.93 -0.08
CA GLY A 199 19.90 -32.33 0.72
C GLY A 199 19.56 -32.32 2.23
N VAL A 200 20.59 -32.25 3.08
CA VAL A 200 20.45 -32.38 4.55
C VAL A 200 20.13 -31.06 5.28
N TRP A 201 20.06 -29.95 4.54
CA TRP A 201 19.83 -28.60 5.06
C TRP A 201 18.48 -28.04 4.60
N ILE A 202 17.85 -27.17 5.41
CA ILE A 202 16.62 -26.45 5.00
C ILE A 202 16.97 -25.31 4.04
N TYR A 203 17.97 -24.52 4.39
CA TYR A 203 18.58 -23.49 3.55
C TYR A 203 20.07 -23.81 3.45
N PRO A 204 20.73 -23.62 2.31
CA PRO A 204 22.17 -23.87 2.19
C PRO A 204 23.00 -23.15 3.25
N MET A 205 22.64 -21.91 3.60
CA MET A 205 23.34 -21.16 4.66
C MET A 205 23.00 -21.61 6.09
N LEU A 206 21.96 -22.44 6.26
CA LEU A 206 21.54 -23.04 7.53
C LEU A 206 21.75 -24.57 7.49
N ASP A 207 22.99 -24.97 7.17
CA ASP A 207 23.41 -26.37 7.14
C ASP A 207 24.03 -26.82 8.47
N TRP A 208 23.28 -27.61 9.24
CA TRP A 208 23.74 -28.16 10.51
C TRP A 208 24.80 -29.27 10.37
N SER A 209 25.06 -29.76 9.15
CA SER A 209 26.22 -30.59 8.84
C SER A 209 27.53 -29.79 8.96
N GLU A 210 27.46 -28.47 8.72
CA GLU A 210 28.52 -27.50 8.90
C GLU A 210 28.21 -26.53 10.07
N PRO A 211 28.38 -26.96 11.33
CA PRO A 211 27.90 -26.18 12.49
C PRO A 211 28.59 -24.83 12.64
N GLY A 212 29.83 -24.66 12.17
CA GLY A 212 30.58 -23.41 12.27
C GLY A 212 29.90 -22.24 11.53
N PRO A 213 29.79 -22.30 10.20
CA PRO A 213 29.05 -21.32 9.39
C PRO A 213 27.59 -21.13 9.85
N THR A 214 26.91 -22.21 10.20
CA THR A 214 25.51 -22.16 10.63
C THR A 214 25.32 -21.42 11.95
N ILE A 215 26.18 -21.65 12.96
CA ILE A 215 26.16 -20.90 14.22
C ILE A 215 26.43 -19.42 13.96
N LEU A 216 27.38 -19.09 13.08
CA LEU A 216 27.67 -17.71 12.71
C LEU A 216 26.44 -17.03 12.08
N LEU A 217 25.76 -17.69 11.14
CA LEU A 217 24.55 -17.17 10.53
C LEU A 217 23.44 -16.93 11.56
N VAL A 218 23.22 -17.88 12.47
CA VAL A 218 22.21 -17.77 13.54
C VAL A 218 22.49 -16.55 14.42
N VAL A 219 23.76 -16.32 14.80
CA VAL A 219 24.15 -15.15 15.61
C VAL A 219 23.94 -13.85 14.84
N ILE A 220 24.36 -13.78 13.57
CA ILE A 220 24.15 -12.61 12.71
C ILE A 220 22.65 -12.32 12.55
N SER A 221 21.85 -13.34 12.31
CA SER A 221 20.39 -13.24 12.16
C SER A 221 19.73 -12.73 13.44
N ALA A 222 20.18 -13.20 14.61
CA ALA A 222 19.70 -12.72 15.90
C ALA A 222 20.01 -11.23 16.12
N LEU A 223 21.24 -10.79 15.78
CA LEU A 223 21.64 -9.38 15.86
C LEU A 223 20.83 -8.51 14.87
N LEU A 224 20.67 -8.98 13.63
CA LEU A 224 19.89 -8.29 12.61
C LEU A 224 18.41 -8.14 13.03
N MET A 225 17.83 -9.18 13.65
CA MET A 225 16.45 -9.13 14.13
C MET A 225 16.25 -8.08 15.23
N ILE A 226 17.25 -7.87 16.10
CA ILE A 226 17.25 -6.77 17.08
C ILE A 226 17.32 -5.41 16.39
N VAL A 227 18.17 -5.27 15.37
CA VAL A 227 18.27 -4.03 14.57
C VAL A 227 16.94 -3.73 13.87
N VAL A 228 16.33 -4.72 13.21
CA VAL A 228 15.02 -4.58 12.56
C VAL A 228 13.95 -4.21 13.59
N HIS A 229 13.99 -4.76 14.80
CA HIS A 229 13.06 -4.37 15.86
C HIS A 229 13.20 -2.88 16.22
N PHE A 230 14.42 -2.35 16.33
CA PHE A 230 14.64 -0.93 16.55
C PHE A 230 14.11 -0.05 15.40
N VAL A 231 14.23 -0.53 14.16
CA VAL A 231 13.63 0.13 13.00
C VAL A 231 12.11 0.18 13.12
N VAL A 232 11.46 -0.94 13.46
CA VAL A 232 10.01 -0.99 13.69
C VAL A 232 9.59 -0.03 14.81
N VAL A 233 10.31 -0.01 15.93
CA VAL A 233 10.03 0.96 17.02
C VAL A 233 10.15 2.40 16.51
N SER A 234 11.17 2.70 15.70
CA SER A 234 11.34 4.02 15.10
C SER A 234 10.18 4.39 14.18
N MET A 235 9.68 3.45 13.37
CA MET A 235 8.47 3.64 12.55
C MET A 235 7.24 3.93 13.42
N THR A 236 7.07 3.23 14.54
CA THR A 236 5.99 3.48 15.51
C THR A 236 6.08 4.89 16.11
N LEU A 237 7.29 5.34 16.50
CA LEU A 237 7.51 6.69 17.02
C LEU A 237 7.18 7.76 15.98
N ILE A 238 7.57 7.55 14.72
CA ILE A 238 7.24 8.44 13.60
C ILE A 238 5.73 8.48 13.39
N ARG A 239 5.06 7.32 13.32
CA ARG A 239 3.60 7.23 13.23
C ARG A 239 2.91 8.01 14.34
N ASP A 240 3.36 7.86 15.59
CA ASP A 240 2.76 8.53 16.75
C ASP A 240 3.00 10.04 16.72
N ALA A 241 4.21 10.48 16.33
CA ALA A 241 4.52 11.89 16.14
C ALA A 241 3.64 12.52 15.06
N VAL A 242 3.55 11.86 13.88
CA VAL A 242 2.67 12.28 12.77
C VAL A 242 1.22 12.38 13.26
N THR A 243 0.74 11.33 13.93
CA THR A 243 -0.64 11.26 14.44
C THR A 243 -0.93 12.34 15.49
N LYS A 244 0.02 12.61 16.39
CA LYS A 244 -0.10 13.66 17.41
C LYS A 244 -0.16 15.05 16.78
N SER A 245 0.71 15.33 15.81
CA SER A 245 0.66 16.56 15.02
C SER A 245 -0.68 16.70 14.28
N CYS A 246 -1.22 15.59 13.74
CA CYS A 246 -2.57 15.57 13.14
C CYS A 246 -3.71 15.86 14.14
N LYS A 247 -3.53 15.59 15.43
CA LYS A 247 -4.55 15.83 16.46
C LYS A 247 -4.45 17.25 17.03
N GLN A 248 -3.24 17.73 17.31
CA GLN A 248 -3.00 19.05 17.91
C GLN A 248 -3.33 20.21 16.97
N SER A 249 -3.14 20.08 15.66
CA SER A 249 -3.55 21.10 14.68
C SER A 249 -5.08 21.26 14.52
N THR A 250 -5.87 20.58 15.35
CA THR A 250 -7.35 20.68 15.36
C THR A 250 -7.88 21.55 16.51
N VAL A 251 -7.05 21.90 17.50
CA VAL A 251 -7.43 22.80 18.60
C VAL A 251 -6.91 24.19 18.27
N LEU A 252 -7.78 25.04 17.70
CA LEU A 252 -7.54 26.48 17.73
C LEU A 252 -7.60 26.92 19.21
N PRO A 253 -6.60 27.65 19.74
CA PRO A 253 -6.77 28.31 21.01
C PRO A 253 -7.88 29.36 20.81
N ILE A 254 -9.02 29.13 21.43
CA ILE A 254 -9.98 30.20 21.66
C ILE A 254 -9.28 31.11 22.65
N SER A 255 -8.81 32.27 22.18
CA SER A 255 -8.47 33.37 23.06
C SER A 255 -9.76 33.77 23.76
N ASP A 256 -9.80 33.57 25.08
CA ASP A 256 -10.83 34.12 25.93
C ASP A 256 -10.81 35.65 25.79
N GLU A 257 -11.70 36.20 24.98
CA GLU A 257 -12.23 37.54 25.21
C GLU A 257 -13.67 37.39 25.70
N ASP A 258 -13.75 37.48 27.02
CA ASP A 258 -14.83 37.99 27.84
C ASP A 258 -16.07 38.46 27.07
N ASN A 259 -17.19 37.75 27.24
CA ASN A 259 -18.52 38.35 27.42
C ASN A 259 -19.48 37.27 27.91
N GLY A 260 -19.83 37.38 29.19
CA GLY A 260 -20.64 36.40 29.91
C GLY A 260 -22.01 36.18 29.29
N VAL A 261 -22.29 34.92 28.92
CA VAL A 261 -23.64 34.35 28.91
C VAL A 261 -23.57 32.88 29.36
N SER A 262 -24.43 32.55 30.31
CA SER A 262 -24.57 31.27 30.99
C SER A 262 -24.69 30.06 30.05
N ARG A 263 -24.03 28.96 30.46
CA ARG A 263 -24.13 27.60 29.90
C ARG A 263 -25.59 27.13 29.83
N ASN A 264 -25.97 26.58 28.67
CA ASN A 264 -26.95 25.51 28.57
C ASN A 264 -26.43 24.44 27.61
N LEU A 265 -25.91 23.34 28.17
CA LEU A 265 -25.62 22.11 27.44
C LEU A 265 -26.95 21.47 27.04
N TYR A 266 -27.29 21.49 25.75
CA TYR A 266 -28.32 20.60 25.21
C TYR A 266 -27.68 19.28 24.79
N THR A 267 -28.00 18.26 25.56
CA THR A 267 -27.88 16.84 25.21
C THR A 267 -28.80 16.58 24.01
N VAL A 268 -28.25 16.39 22.81
CA VAL A 268 -29.02 15.86 21.67
C VAL A 268 -28.76 14.35 21.61
N GLY A 269 -29.73 13.62 22.15
CA GLY A 269 -29.75 12.17 22.21
C GLY A 269 -29.95 11.50 20.85
N ARG A 270 -29.36 10.30 20.77
CA ARG A 270 -29.82 9.11 20.03
C ARG A 270 -31.16 9.27 19.30
N ALA A 271 -31.08 9.38 17.97
CA ALA A 271 -32.09 8.87 17.05
C ALA A 271 -31.42 8.67 15.66
N VAL A 272 -30.52 7.69 15.54
CA VAL A 272 -30.16 7.16 14.22
C VAL A 272 -31.23 6.14 13.87
N LEU A 273 -32.17 6.61 13.06
CA LEU A 273 -33.20 5.82 12.41
C LEU A 273 -32.57 4.60 11.73
N LEU A 274 -33.05 3.41 12.10
CA LEU A 274 -33.00 2.23 11.25
C LEU A 274 -33.80 2.55 9.97
N LEU A 275 -33.12 2.96 8.90
CA LEU A 275 -33.71 2.93 7.58
C LEU A 275 -33.58 1.50 7.03
N PRO A 276 -34.68 0.86 6.60
CA PRO A 276 -34.60 -0.44 5.96
C PRO A 276 -33.91 -0.30 4.60
N ILE A 277 -32.93 -1.17 4.37
CA ILE A 277 -32.25 -1.35 3.09
C ILE A 277 -33.24 -2.03 2.13
N GLN A 278 -34.21 -1.29 1.58
CA GLN A 278 -35.06 -1.82 0.50
C GLN A 278 -35.41 -0.82 -0.62
N HIS A 279 -34.97 0.43 -0.59
CA HIS A 279 -35.10 1.34 -1.74
C HIS A 279 -33.89 2.28 -1.85
N ILE A 280 -32.78 1.82 -2.43
CA ILE A 280 -31.89 2.74 -3.16
C ILE A 280 -32.68 3.12 -4.40
N GLU A 281 -33.36 4.26 -4.37
CA GLU A 281 -34.20 4.72 -5.47
C GLU A 281 -33.37 4.78 -6.76
N MET A 282 -33.86 4.14 -7.83
CA MET A 282 -33.37 4.36 -9.20
C MET A 282 -33.28 5.85 -9.58
N SER A 283 -34.02 6.73 -8.87
CA SER A 283 -33.99 8.18 -9.01
C SER A 283 -32.62 8.78 -8.66
N ALA A 284 -31.94 8.29 -7.61
CA ALA A 284 -30.64 8.79 -7.18
C ALA A 284 -29.53 8.41 -8.15
N VAL A 285 -29.49 7.16 -8.61
CA VAL A 285 -28.56 6.68 -9.63
C VAL A 285 -28.75 7.45 -10.94
N LYS A 286 -30.00 7.62 -11.39
CA LYS A 286 -30.32 8.41 -12.59
C LYS A 286 -29.86 9.86 -12.44
N SER A 287 -30.08 10.49 -11.28
CA SER A 287 -29.65 11.87 -11.02
C SER A 287 -28.12 12.03 -11.04
N TYR A 288 -27.39 11.05 -10.51
CA TYR A 288 -25.92 11.02 -10.55
C TYR A 288 -25.41 10.97 -12.00
N PHE A 289 -25.89 10.02 -12.82
CA PHE A 289 -25.48 9.93 -14.22
C PHE A 289 -25.84 11.19 -15.03
N VAL A 290 -27.00 11.79 -14.78
CA VAL A 290 -27.40 13.06 -15.42
C VAL A 290 -26.49 14.22 -15.02
N GLN A 291 -25.99 14.24 -13.77
CA GLN A 291 -25.02 15.26 -13.33
C GLN A 291 -23.62 15.01 -13.91
N GLU A 292 -23.17 13.76 -13.94
CA GLU A 292 -21.86 13.37 -14.49
C GLU A 292 -21.78 13.60 -16.01
N TRP A 293 -22.89 13.50 -16.74
CA TRP A 293 -22.92 13.69 -18.20
C TRP A 293 -22.97 15.17 -18.65
N LYS A 294 -22.96 16.13 -17.72
CA LYS A 294 -22.92 17.55 -18.08
C LYS A 294 -21.58 17.89 -18.72
N ALA A 295 -21.59 18.66 -19.80
CA ALA A 295 -20.36 19.10 -20.48
C ALA A 295 -19.37 19.82 -19.54
N SER A 296 -19.86 20.47 -18.48
CA SER A 296 -19.02 21.06 -17.43
C SER A 296 -18.10 20.06 -16.73
N MET A 297 -18.46 18.77 -16.69
CA MET A 297 -17.65 17.71 -16.09
C MET A 297 -16.41 17.34 -16.92
N LEU A 298 -16.33 17.75 -18.20
CA LEU A 298 -15.10 17.64 -19.00
C LEU A 298 -13.99 18.58 -18.53
N THR A 299 -14.36 19.68 -17.84
CA THR A 299 -13.39 20.67 -17.35
C THR A 299 -12.54 20.11 -16.21
N LEU A 300 -11.44 20.80 -15.89
CA LEU A 300 -10.60 20.54 -14.71
C LEU A 300 -10.81 21.61 -13.63
N GLU A 301 -12.06 22.06 -13.45
CA GLU A 301 -12.45 22.98 -12.37
C GLU A 301 -13.18 22.24 -11.27
N HIS A 302 -12.90 22.55 -10.01
CA HIS A 302 -13.55 21.96 -8.84
C HIS A 302 -13.73 23.02 -7.75
N PRO A 303 -14.94 23.17 -7.17
CA PRO A 303 -15.23 24.25 -6.23
C PRO A 303 -14.49 24.17 -4.88
N LYS A 304 -13.88 23.01 -4.55
CA LYS A 304 -13.18 22.80 -3.26
C LYS A 304 -11.71 22.44 -3.47
N PRO A 305 -10.81 23.42 -3.66
CA PRO A 305 -9.37 23.17 -3.84
C PRO A 305 -8.73 22.35 -2.72
N SER A 306 -9.28 22.40 -1.50
CA SER A 306 -8.84 21.61 -0.34
C SER A 306 -8.85 20.10 -0.58
N ASP A 307 -9.73 19.58 -1.42
CA ASP A 307 -9.79 18.16 -1.77
C ASP A 307 -8.52 17.68 -2.51
N PHE A 308 -7.72 18.61 -3.06
CA PHE A 308 -6.48 18.28 -3.75
C PHE A 308 -5.25 18.22 -2.85
N TYR A 309 -5.28 18.79 -1.64
CA TYR A 309 -4.15 18.82 -0.72
C TYR A 309 -4.47 18.29 0.69
N THR A 310 -5.71 17.86 0.91
CA THR A 310 -6.12 17.09 2.10
C THR A 310 -6.64 15.73 1.68
N SER A 311 -6.43 14.76 2.55
CA SER A 311 -6.92 13.39 2.41
C SER A 311 -8.39 13.31 2.81
N CYS A 312 -9.13 12.40 2.18
CA CYS A 312 -10.51 12.13 2.57
C CYS A 312 -10.60 11.62 4.01
N TRP A 313 -9.52 11.05 4.55
CA TRP A 313 -9.41 10.56 5.93
C TRP A 313 -9.07 11.64 6.97
N GLN A 314 -8.80 12.86 6.52
CA GLN A 314 -8.40 13.95 7.41
C GLN A 314 -9.60 14.78 7.88
N THR A 315 -9.56 15.14 9.15
CA THR A 315 -10.45 16.12 9.79
C THR A 315 -9.74 17.42 10.14
N THR A 316 -8.44 17.53 9.83
CA THR A 316 -7.69 18.79 9.97
C THR A 316 -7.60 19.54 8.67
N ARG A 317 -7.36 20.85 8.77
CA ARG A 317 -7.03 21.72 7.64
C ARG A 317 -5.55 21.71 7.26
N SER A 318 -4.71 21.02 8.03
CA SER A 318 -3.26 20.95 7.78
C SER A 318 -2.95 20.01 6.61
N SER A 319 -2.17 20.48 5.63
CA SER A 319 -1.68 19.67 4.51
C SER A 319 -0.52 18.74 4.90
N VAL A 320 0.11 18.94 6.07
CA VAL A 320 1.33 18.22 6.48
C VAL A 320 1.17 16.70 6.52
N PRO A 321 0.09 16.12 7.10
CA PRO A 321 -0.02 14.67 7.19
C PRO A 321 -0.07 14.01 5.82
N PHE A 322 -0.85 14.60 4.91
CA PHE A 322 -0.99 14.09 3.55
C PHE A 322 0.22 14.42 2.68
N LEU A 323 0.93 15.52 2.95
CA LEU A 323 2.24 15.80 2.36
C LEU A 323 3.24 14.69 2.66
N ILE A 324 3.40 14.30 3.93
CA ILE A 324 4.31 13.22 4.34
C ILE A 324 3.95 11.93 3.62
N TRP A 325 2.66 11.57 3.62
CA TRP A 325 2.18 10.37 2.94
C TRP A 325 2.45 10.39 1.43
N ARG A 326 2.14 11.49 0.75
CA ARG A 326 2.41 11.65 -0.68
C ARG A 326 3.91 11.65 -1.00
N ALA A 327 4.73 12.22 -0.12
CA ALA A 327 6.19 12.19 -0.26
C ALA A 327 6.73 10.76 -0.17
N ILE A 328 6.20 9.90 0.70
CA ILE A 328 6.55 8.48 0.74
C ILE A 328 6.21 7.81 -0.60
N LEU A 329 4.99 7.98 -1.09
CA LEU A 329 4.55 7.41 -2.38
C LEU A 329 5.41 7.90 -3.55
N PHE A 330 5.76 9.19 -3.56
CA PHE A 330 6.65 9.78 -4.56
C PHE A 330 8.06 9.20 -4.49
N LEU A 331 8.64 9.09 -3.29
CA LEU A 331 9.99 8.51 -3.12
C LEU A 331 10.01 7.02 -3.51
N THR A 332 8.94 6.27 -3.25
CA THR A 332 8.79 4.90 -3.76
C THR A 332 8.76 4.87 -5.29
N ALA A 333 7.92 5.68 -5.93
CA ALA A 333 7.85 5.76 -7.38
C ALA A 333 9.19 6.19 -8.02
N LEU A 334 9.87 7.16 -7.40
CA LEU A 334 11.19 7.63 -7.82
C LEU A 334 12.23 6.52 -7.69
N GLY A 335 12.22 5.77 -6.59
CA GLY A 335 13.09 4.61 -6.40
C GLY A 335 12.92 3.57 -7.49
N ILE A 336 11.68 3.20 -7.83
CA ILE A 336 11.38 2.21 -8.89
C ILE A 336 11.91 2.70 -10.25
N VAL A 337 11.62 3.95 -10.63
CA VAL A 337 12.07 4.51 -11.91
C VAL A 337 13.58 4.58 -11.99
N LEU A 338 14.25 5.07 -10.94
CA LEU A 338 15.71 5.17 -10.92
C LEU A 338 16.37 3.79 -11.00
N THR A 339 15.87 2.81 -10.23
CA THR A 339 16.40 1.44 -10.29
C THR A 339 16.22 0.83 -11.68
N SER A 340 15.03 0.98 -12.29
CA SER A 340 14.77 0.52 -13.65
C SER A 340 15.76 1.13 -14.65
N MET A 341 15.90 2.47 -14.64
CA MET A 341 16.84 3.16 -15.54
C MET A 341 18.30 2.75 -15.31
N ILE A 342 18.74 2.62 -14.05
CA ILE A 342 20.12 2.24 -13.71
C ILE A 342 20.44 0.84 -14.26
N ILE A 343 19.53 -0.12 -14.06
CA ILE A 343 19.73 -1.49 -14.56
C ILE A 343 19.82 -1.50 -16.09
N TYR A 344 18.97 -0.75 -16.78
CA TYR A 344 19.03 -0.62 -18.24
C TYR A 344 20.33 0.05 -18.73
N ILE A 345 20.86 1.03 -17.99
CA ILE A 345 22.16 1.67 -18.29
C ILE A 345 23.30 0.68 -18.12
N GLN A 346 23.33 -0.06 -17.01
CA GLN A 346 24.37 -1.04 -16.69
C GLN A 346 24.43 -2.16 -17.73
N ASN A 347 23.29 -2.52 -18.31
CA ASN A 347 23.17 -3.53 -19.37
C ASN A 347 23.28 -2.95 -20.79
N GLY A 348 23.71 -1.69 -20.96
CA GLY A 348 23.91 -1.08 -22.28
C GLY A 348 22.64 -0.92 -23.12
N SER A 349 21.46 -1.06 -22.50
CA SER A 349 20.16 -1.15 -23.19
C SER A 349 19.25 0.05 -22.93
N PHE A 350 19.78 1.13 -22.36
CA PHE A 350 19.03 2.32 -21.95
C PHE A 350 18.17 2.95 -23.05
N GLY A 351 18.60 2.88 -24.32
CA GLY A 351 17.79 3.40 -25.45
C GLY A 351 16.43 2.71 -25.57
N TYR A 352 16.35 1.41 -25.26
CA TYR A 352 15.12 0.63 -25.33
C TYR A 352 14.16 0.94 -24.18
N TRP A 353 14.65 1.52 -23.07
CA TRP A 353 13.79 1.88 -21.95
C TRP A 353 12.59 2.76 -22.38
N PHE A 354 12.81 3.68 -23.31
CA PHE A 354 11.79 4.62 -23.76
C PHE A 354 10.74 4.03 -24.71
N ILE A 355 10.89 2.79 -25.18
CA ILE A 355 9.95 2.19 -26.13
C ILE A 355 8.77 1.50 -25.43
N TYR A 356 8.94 1.08 -24.19
CA TYR A 356 7.97 0.26 -23.47
C TYR A 356 6.84 1.10 -22.86
N LEU A 357 5.58 0.65 -23.02
CA LEU A 357 4.39 1.28 -22.42
C LEU A 357 4.50 1.26 -20.90
N THR A 358 5.03 0.18 -20.35
CA THR A 358 5.24 -0.01 -18.92
C THR A 358 6.06 1.15 -18.33
N HIS A 359 7.17 1.51 -18.98
CA HIS A 359 8.00 2.64 -18.57
C HIS A 359 7.32 4.01 -18.75
N TRP A 360 6.53 4.20 -19.81
CA TRP A 360 5.67 5.38 -19.95
C TRP A 360 4.63 5.49 -18.81
N GLY A 361 4.12 4.34 -18.37
CA GLY A 361 3.28 4.21 -17.17
C GLY A 361 4.02 4.59 -15.90
N LEU A 362 5.24 4.08 -15.69
CA LEU A 362 6.07 4.45 -14.54
C LEU A 362 6.35 5.95 -14.47
N MET A 363 6.66 6.59 -15.61
CA MET A 363 6.82 8.05 -15.68
C MET A 363 5.52 8.77 -15.30
N SER A 364 4.38 8.28 -15.75
CA SER A 364 3.06 8.84 -15.40
C SER A 364 2.80 8.74 -13.89
N ILE A 365 3.15 7.62 -13.25
CA ILE A 365 3.05 7.41 -11.80
C ILE A 365 4.01 8.35 -11.04
N LEU A 366 5.26 8.45 -11.48
CA LEU A 366 6.25 9.34 -10.90
C LEU A 366 5.78 10.80 -10.95
N PHE A 367 5.30 11.27 -12.10
CA PHE A 367 4.79 12.63 -12.22
C PHE A 367 3.50 12.81 -11.43
N ALA A 368 2.56 11.86 -11.45
CA ALA A 368 1.33 11.97 -10.66
C ALA A 368 1.63 12.12 -9.16
N THR A 369 2.49 11.27 -8.60
CA THR A 369 2.90 11.31 -7.19
C THR A 369 3.76 12.53 -6.86
N GLY A 370 4.63 12.95 -7.77
CA GLY A 370 5.45 14.16 -7.65
C GLY A 370 4.60 15.44 -7.61
N PHE A 371 3.67 15.60 -8.55
CA PHE A 371 2.73 16.71 -8.57
C PHE A 371 1.77 16.67 -7.37
N ALA A 372 1.31 15.49 -6.93
CA ALA A 372 0.53 15.33 -5.71
C ALA A 372 1.29 15.89 -4.49
N THR A 373 2.57 15.52 -4.37
CA THR A 373 3.46 15.98 -3.31
C THR A 373 3.68 17.49 -3.40
N ALA A 374 3.94 18.02 -4.60
CA ALA A 374 4.12 19.46 -4.84
C ALA A 374 2.87 20.27 -4.47
N VAL A 375 1.67 19.77 -4.77
CA VAL A 375 0.40 20.41 -4.36
C VAL A 375 0.30 20.52 -2.84
N SER A 376 0.57 19.43 -2.11
CA SER A 376 0.54 19.45 -0.64
C SER A 376 1.65 20.31 -0.03
N ALA A 377 2.84 20.32 -0.67
CA ALA A 377 3.99 21.12 -0.26
C ALA A 377 3.74 22.61 -0.46
N ARG A 378 3.16 23.00 -1.60
CA ARG A 378 2.71 24.38 -1.85
C ARG A 378 1.78 24.82 -0.73
N CYS A 379 0.80 23.99 -0.37
CA CYS A 379 -0.14 24.33 0.69
C CYS A 379 0.51 24.46 2.06
N TYR A 380 1.54 23.67 2.33
CA TYR A 380 2.32 23.78 3.56
C TYR A 380 3.13 25.08 3.61
N LEU A 381 3.78 25.46 2.51
CA LEU A 381 4.67 26.62 2.44
C LEU A 381 3.93 27.96 2.30
N TYR A 382 2.84 27.99 1.54
CA TYR A 382 2.15 29.21 1.12
C TYR A 382 0.69 29.27 1.58
N GLY A 383 0.22 28.29 2.34
CA GLY A 383 -1.16 28.22 2.84
C GLY A 383 -2.18 27.67 1.83
N PRO A 384 -3.49 27.72 2.17
CA PRO A 384 -4.58 27.20 1.34
C PRO A 384 -4.59 27.73 -0.09
N ILE A 385 -5.16 26.95 -1.01
CA ILE A 385 -5.45 27.40 -2.37
C ILE A 385 -6.79 28.12 -2.35
N SER A 386 -6.82 29.38 -2.80
CA SER A 386 -8.02 30.21 -2.81
C SER A 386 -9.15 29.59 -3.65
N THR A 387 -10.38 29.75 -3.17
CA THR A 387 -11.62 29.39 -3.87
C THR A 387 -12.12 30.50 -4.80
N GLU A 388 -11.52 31.69 -4.75
CA GLU A 388 -11.95 32.86 -5.55
C GLU A 388 -11.54 32.75 -7.02
N PHE A 389 -10.51 31.96 -7.30
CA PHE A 389 -9.93 31.80 -8.63
C PHE A 389 -10.09 30.38 -9.16
N LYS A 390 -9.93 30.22 -10.49
CA LYS A 390 -9.85 28.92 -11.14
C LYS A 390 -8.75 28.05 -10.52
N LEU A 391 -8.93 26.73 -10.58
CA LEU A 391 -7.97 25.80 -10.03
C LEU A 391 -6.59 26.02 -10.69
N PRO A 392 -5.49 26.14 -9.92
CA PRO A 392 -4.17 26.41 -10.47
C PRO A 392 -3.69 25.32 -11.44
N TRP A 393 -2.87 25.71 -12.42
CA TRP A 393 -2.42 24.81 -13.51
C TRP A 393 -1.76 23.53 -12.98
N TYR A 394 -0.93 23.63 -11.94
CA TYR A 394 -0.21 22.48 -11.38
C TYR A 394 -1.14 21.47 -10.68
N VAL A 395 -2.28 21.93 -10.15
CA VAL A 395 -3.32 21.04 -9.59
C VAL A 395 -4.07 20.33 -10.71
N LYS A 396 -4.33 21.03 -11.83
CA LYS A 396 -4.95 20.44 -13.02
C LYS A 396 -4.07 19.38 -13.67
N ILE A 397 -2.75 19.63 -13.73
CA ILE A 397 -1.77 18.64 -14.18
C ILE A 397 -1.76 17.43 -13.26
N TYR A 398 -1.65 17.64 -11.94
CA TYR A 398 -1.77 16.54 -10.96
C TYR A 398 -3.02 15.69 -11.23
N TRP A 399 -4.18 16.32 -11.36
CA TRP A 399 -5.44 15.62 -11.53
C TRP A 399 -5.48 14.81 -12.83
N THR A 400 -5.02 15.41 -13.94
CA THR A 400 -4.95 14.73 -15.24
C THR A 400 -4.00 13.53 -15.18
N LEU A 401 -2.81 13.71 -14.60
CA LEU A 401 -1.85 12.63 -14.42
C LEU A 401 -2.40 11.52 -13.51
N PHE A 402 -3.13 11.85 -12.44
CA PHE A 402 -3.77 10.87 -11.58
C PHE A 402 -4.80 10.03 -12.35
N ASN A 403 -5.64 10.68 -13.17
CA ASN A 403 -6.66 10.02 -13.98
C ASN A 403 -6.06 9.16 -15.10
N ILE A 404 -4.85 9.47 -15.58
CA ILE A 404 -4.11 8.64 -16.54
C ILE A 404 -3.42 7.48 -15.82
N ALA A 405 -2.59 7.80 -14.82
CA ALA A 405 -1.69 6.87 -14.16
C ALA A 405 -2.42 5.77 -13.39
N THR A 406 -3.58 6.06 -12.77
CA THR A 406 -4.29 5.07 -11.95
C THR A 406 -4.85 3.90 -12.77
N PRO A 407 -5.69 4.12 -13.81
CA PRO A 407 -6.16 3.01 -14.63
C PRO A 407 -5.04 2.37 -15.46
N LEU A 408 -4.01 3.15 -15.85
CA LEU A 408 -2.86 2.61 -16.58
C LEU A 408 -2.00 1.67 -15.71
N ALA A 409 -1.81 2.00 -14.43
CA ALA A 409 -1.14 1.14 -13.46
C ALA A 409 -1.83 -0.23 -13.35
N PHE A 410 -3.15 -0.22 -13.15
CA PHE A 410 -3.95 -1.46 -13.11
C PHE A 410 -3.90 -2.22 -14.43
N LEU A 411 -3.88 -1.51 -15.57
CA LEU A 411 -3.76 -2.13 -16.89
C LEU A 411 -2.43 -2.87 -17.02
N ILE A 412 -1.31 -2.21 -16.67
CA ILE A 412 0.03 -2.79 -16.71
C ILE A 412 0.09 -4.05 -15.86
N THR A 413 -0.41 -3.99 -14.61
CA THR A 413 -0.42 -5.17 -13.72
C THR A 413 -1.21 -6.33 -14.29
N ILE A 414 -2.43 -6.09 -14.78
CA ILE A 414 -3.28 -7.15 -15.33
C ILE A 414 -2.65 -7.71 -16.60
N PHE A 415 -2.29 -6.84 -17.54
CA PHE A 415 -1.77 -7.25 -18.84
C PHE A 415 -0.46 -8.03 -18.70
N TYR A 416 0.43 -7.59 -17.81
CA TYR A 416 1.67 -8.30 -17.54
C TYR A 416 1.40 -9.72 -17.05
N TRP A 417 0.68 -9.87 -15.92
CA TRP A 417 0.49 -11.17 -15.30
C TRP A 417 -0.43 -12.11 -16.09
N THR A 418 -1.39 -11.61 -16.87
CA THR A 418 -2.32 -12.47 -17.63
C THR A 418 -1.91 -12.72 -19.07
N VAL A 419 -1.00 -11.92 -19.63
CA VAL A 419 -0.63 -11.99 -21.06
C VAL A 419 0.88 -12.21 -21.24
N LEU A 420 1.71 -11.36 -20.65
CA LEU A 420 3.16 -11.39 -20.91
C LEU A 420 3.84 -12.50 -20.12
N TYR A 421 3.59 -12.56 -18.81
CA TYR A 421 4.19 -13.55 -17.92
C TYR A 421 3.80 -14.99 -18.30
N GLU A 422 2.51 -15.25 -18.52
CA GLU A 422 2.00 -16.55 -19.00
C GLU A 422 2.57 -16.96 -20.37
N ALA A 423 2.98 -15.99 -21.19
CA ALA A 423 3.63 -16.24 -22.47
C ALA A 423 5.16 -16.39 -22.37
N GLY A 424 5.73 -16.37 -21.16
CA GLY A 424 7.17 -16.43 -20.93
C GLY A 424 7.92 -15.20 -21.46
N ILE A 425 7.26 -14.04 -21.52
CA ILE A 425 7.86 -12.78 -22.01
C ILE A 425 8.42 -12.01 -20.82
N GLU A 426 9.73 -12.06 -20.66
CA GLU A 426 10.47 -11.24 -19.70
C GLU A 426 10.71 -9.83 -20.28
N GLU A 427 10.00 -8.82 -19.77
CA GLU A 427 10.17 -7.42 -20.18
C GLU A 427 11.30 -6.72 -19.42
N GLU A 428 11.48 -7.05 -18.13
CA GLU A 428 12.50 -6.45 -17.27
C GLU A 428 13.75 -7.30 -17.15
N LEU A 429 14.89 -6.63 -16.92
CA LEU A 429 16.22 -7.26 -16.84
C LEU A 429 16.50 -7.92 -15.47
N ASN A 430 15.55 -7.87 -14.53
CA ASN A 430 15.69 -8.40 -13.17
C ASN A 430 14.32 -8.76 -12.57
N HIS A 431 14.19 -9.94 -11.96
CA HIS A 431 12.91 -10.42 -11.40
C HIS A 431 12.33 -9.53 -10.28
N GLY A 432 13.18 -8.98 -9.40
CA GLY A 432 12.73 -8.07 -8.34
C GLY A 432 12.24 -6.74 -8.92
N LEU A 433 12.91 -6.23 -9.96
CA LEU A 433 12.47 -5.06 -10.70
C LEU A 433 11.16 -5.33 -11.43
N ASP A 434 11.02 -6.49 -12.03
CA ASP A 434 9.84 -6.92 -12.77
C ASP A 434 8.56 -6.82 -11.93
N VAL A 435 8.60 -7.36 -10.71
CA VAL A 435 7.45 -7.26 -9.80
C VAL A 435 7.25 -5.83 -9.27
N ALA A 436 8.32 -5.07 -9.06
CA ALA A 436 8.18 -3.67 -8.65
C ALA A 436 7.52 -2.82 -9.77
N VAL A 437 7.95 -3.03 -11.01
CA VAL A 437 7.49 -2.32 -12.18
C VAL A 437 6.08 -2.73 -12.57
N HIS A 438 5.68 -4.00 -12.38
CA HIS A 438 4.36 -4.51 -12.77
C HIS A 438 3.35 -4.63 -11.63
N GLY A 439 3.77 -4.85 -10.39
CA GLY A 439 2.90 -5.03 -9.22
C GLY A 439 2.90 -3.83 -8.27
N LEU A 440 4.08 -3.39 -7.82
CA LEU A 440 4.19 -2.29 -6.85
C LEU A 440 3.69 -0.95 -7.42
N ASN A 441 3.77 -0.77 -8.74
CA ASN A 441 3.19 0.37 -9.46
C ASN A 441 1.68 0.56 -9.12
N SER A 442 0.91 -0.52 -9.14
CA SER A 442 -0.54 -0.51 -8.90
C SER A 442 -0.84 -0.27 -7.45
N LEU A 443 -0.02 -0.82 -6.55
CA LEU A 443 -0.15 -0.58 -5.13
C LEU A 443 0.07 0.91 -4.80
N VAL A 444 1.09 1.56 -5.38
CA VAL A 444 1.35 3.00 -5.18
C VAL A 444 0.14 3.83 -5.62
N MET A 445 -0.41 3.58 -6.81
CA MET A 445 -1.57 4.32 -7.31
C MET A 445 -2.86 4.01 -6.54
N PHE A 446 -3.07 2.76 -6.13
CA PHE A 446 -4.19 2.37 -5.28
C PHE A 446 -4.14 3.06 -3.91
N LEU A 447 -2.96 3.13 -3.29
CA LEU A 447 -2.74 3.83 -2.03
C LEU A 447 -2.97 5.34 -2.16
N LEU A 448 -2.53 5.95 -3.28
CA LEU A 448 -2.82 7.35 -3.58
C LEU A 448 -4.32 7.58 -3.76
N LEU A 449 -5.03 6.70 -4.48
CA LEU A 449 -6.47 6.77 -4.68
C LEU A 449 -7.22 6.67 -3.36
N CYS A 450 -6.91 5.64 -2.57
CA CYS A 450 -7.56 5.38 -1.28
C CYS A 450 -7.40 6.58 -0.35
N SER A 451 -6.28 7.30 -0.42
CA SER A 451 -5.99 8.44 0.46
C SER A 451 -6.42 9.79 -0.08
N SER A 452 -6.77 9.94 -1.37
CA SER A 452 -7.14 11.24 -1.94
C SER A 452 -8.59 11.66 -1.64
N ALA A 453 -8.90 12.96 -1.76
CA ALA A 453 -10.26 13.50 -1.61
C ALA A 453 -10.80 14.14 -2.89
N HIS A 454 -9.96 14.38 -3.89
CA HIS A 454 -10.39 14.97 -5.15
C HIS A 454 -11.39 14.04 -5.86
N PRO A 455 -12.34 14.62 -6.62
CA PRO A 455 -13.35 13.81 -7.28
C PRO A 455 -12.76 13.01 -8.45
N GLY A 456 -13.35 11.84 -8.70
CA GLY A 456 -13.29 11.16 -9.99
C GLY A 456 -14.45 11.61 -10.87
N ARG A 457 -14.26 11.68 -12.20
CA ARG A 457 -15.32 12.04 -13.15
C ARG A 457 -15.44 11.03 -14.27
N LEU A 458 -16.68 10.69 -14.63
CA LEU A 458 -16.93 9.78 -15.75
C LEU A 458 -16.35 10.31 -17.05
N LEU A 459 -16.60 11.58 -17.37
CA LEU A 459 -16.17 12.20 -18.63
C LEU A 459 -14.66 12.42 -18.73
N HIS A 460 -13.86 12.20 -17.68
CA HIS A 460 -12.39 12.24 -17.79
C HIS A 460 -11.78 10.97 -18.42
N ILE A 461 -12.61 10.01 -18.85
CA ILE A 461 -12.18 8.79 -19.52
C ILE A 461 -11.34 9.05 -20.79
N TYR A 462 -11.50 10.20 -21.44
CA TYR A 462 -10.67 10.56 -22.59
C TYR A 462 -9.19 10.71 -22.23
N GLN A 463 -8.85 11.02 -20.98
CA GLN A 463 -7.47 11.29 -20.56
C GLN A 463 -6.58 10.05 -20.69
N PRO A 464 -6.89 8.89 -20.05
CA PRO A 464 -6.13 7.66 -20.27
C PRO A 464 -6.22 7.16 -21.71
N LEU A 465 -7.35 7.35 -22.41
CA LEU A 465 -7.49 6.93 -23.82
C LEU A 465 -6.61 7.75 -24.78
N VAL A 466 -6.50 9.06 -24.58
CA VAL A 466 -5.60 9.91 -25.35
C VAL A 466 -4.15 9.51 -25.11
N PHE A 467 -3.77 9.25 -23.86
CA PHE A 467 -2.43 8.75 -23.53
C PHE A 467 -2.12 7.43 -24.26
N ALA A 468 -3.02 6.45 -24.16
CA ALA A 468 -2.87 5.18 -24.86
C ALA A 468 -2.78 5.36 -26.38
N THR A 469 -3.61 6.24 -26.96
CA THR A 469 -3.58 6.55 -28.40
C THR A 469 -2.24 7.16 -28.81
N ILE A 470 -1.65 8.06 -28.01
CA ILE A 470 -0.34 8.64 -28.28
C ILE A 470 0.74 7.55 -28.29
N TYR A 471 0.73 6.65 -27.31
CA TYR A 471 1.66 5.53 -27.28
C TYR A 471 1.47 4.59 -28.50
N MET A 472 0.21 4.34 -28.88
CA MET A 472 -0.10 3.54 -30.07
C MET A 472 0.42 4.17 -31.36
N LEU A 473 0.27 5.49 -31.52
CA LEU A 473 0.84 6.22 -32.65
C LEU A 473 2.37 6.15 -32.66
N PHE A 474 2.98 6.31 -31.48
CA PHE A 474 4.42 6.12 -31.31
C PHE A 474 4.86 4.72 -31.76
N SER A 475 4.17 3.65 -31.34
CA SER A 475 4.58 2.28 -31.67
C SER A 475 4.48 1.96 -33.16
N VAL A 476 3.46 2.48 -33.86
CA VAL A 476 3.33 2.38 -35.33
C VAL A 476 4.49 3.10 -36.01
N ILE A 477 4.76 4.35 -35.60
CA ILE A 477 5.84 5.15 -36.19
C ILE A 477 7.21 4.50 -35.95
N TYR A 478 7.43 3.99 -34.74
CA TYR A 478 8.65 3.30 -34.35
C TYR A 478 8.90 2.07 -35.24
N HIS A 479 7.87 1.24 -35.44
CA HIS A 479 7.95 0.10 -36.34
C HIS A 479 8.20 0.53 -37.81
N ALA A 480 7.45 1.53 -38.30
CA ALA A 480 7.61 2.03 -39.66
C ALA A 480 9.00 2.64 -39.94
N ALA A 481 9.68 3.13 -38.89
CA ALA A 481 11.05 3.62 -38.94
C ALA A 481 12.12 2.51 -38.85
N GLY A 482 11.71 1.24 -38.77
CA GLY A 482 12.62 0.09 -38.63
C GLY A 482 13.08 -0.18 -37.19
N GLY A 483 12.35 0.32 -36.18
CA GLY A 483 12.65 0.07 -34.78
C GLY A 483 12.49 -1.40 -34.38
N THR A 484 13.27 -1.83 -33.39
CA THR A 484 13.31 -3.22 -32.90
C THR A 484 13.27 -3.28 -31.37
N ASP A 485 12.95 -4.43 -30.79
CA ASP A 485 13.26 -4.69 -29.38
C ASP A 485 14.77 -4.89 -29.15
N GLN A 486 15.14 -5.18 -27.90
CA GLN A 486 16.51 -5.50 -27.49
C GLN A 486 17.11 -6.72 -28.19
N LYS A 487 16.26 -7.64 -28.67
CA LYS A 487 16.66 -8.90 -29.33
C LYS A 487 16.71 -8.75 -30.86
N GLY A 488 16.39 -7.57 -31.40
CA GLY A 488 16.37 -7.29 -32.84
C GLY A 488 15.07 -7.69 -33.54
N ASN A 489 14.01 -8.02 -32.80
CA ASN A 489 12.71 -8.32 -33.37
C ASN A 489 12.00 -7.04 -33.81
N ALA A 490 11.25 -7.08 -34.92
CA ALA A 490 10.56 -5.92 -35.49
C ALA A 490 9.28 -5.49 -34.72
N TYR A 491 9.19 -5.79 -33.43
CA TYR A 491 8.08 -5.43 -32.55
C TYR A 491 8.62 -4.96 -31.19
N ILE A 492 7.82 -4.18 -30.45
CA ILE A 492 8.13 -3.83 -29.05
C ILE A 492 7.65 -4.94 -28.12
N TYR A 493 6.40 -5.37 -28.33
CA TYR A 493 5.77 -6.49 -27.65
C TYR A 493 5.37 -7.52 -28.70
N PRO A 494 5.65 -8.82 -28.53
CA PRO A 494 5.22 -9.85 -29.48
C PRO A 494 3.71 -9.81 -29.79
N VAL A 495 2.90 -9.47 -28.78
CA VAL A 495 1.44 -9.32 -28.89
C VAL A 495 0.97 -8.06 -29.63
N VAL A 496 1.88 -7.11 -29.89
CA VAL A 496 1.66 -5.88 -30.69
C VAL A 496 2.70 -5.86 -31.81
N ASN A 497 2.51 -6.74 -32.80
CA ASN A 497 3.38 -6.88 -33.97
C ASN A 497 2.76 -6.22 -35.20
N TRP A 498 3.23 -5.03 -35.57
CA TRP A 498 2.72 -4.28 -36.72
C TRP A 498 2.98 -4.93 -38.09
N SER A 499 3.85 -5.95 -38.15
CA SER A 499 3.97 -6.83 -39.33
C SER A 499 2.70 -7.66 -39.56
N GLU A 500 1.92 -7.89 -38.49
CA GLU A 500 0.62 -8.54 -38.48
C GLU A 500 -0.47 -7.56 -38.00
N PRO A 501 -0.88 -6.61 -38.86
CA PRO A 501 -1.74 -5.49 -38.44
C PRO A 501 -3.13 -5.95 -37.98
N GLY A 502 -3.66 -7.07 -38.51
CA GLY A 502 -4.98 -7.58 -38.14
C GLY A 502 -5.06 -8.02 -36.68
N THR A 503 -4.12 -8.86 -36.23
CA THR A 503 -4.02 -9.32 -34.84
C THR A 503 -3.68 -8.17 -33.90
N THR A 504 -2.75 -7.31 -34.30
CA THR A 504 -2.35 -6.13 -33.52
C THR A 504 -3.53 -5.17 -33.27
N VAL A 505 -4.30 -4.83 -34.29
CA VAL A 505 -5.47 -3.95 -34.13
C VAL A 505 -6.50 -4.55 -33.16
N LEU A 506 -6.70 -5.88 -33.21
CA LEU A 506 -7.60 -6.56 -32.27
C LEU A 506 -7.09 -6.46 -30.83
N VAL A 507 -5.81 -6.74 -30.58
CA VAL A 507 -5.19 -6.64 -29.24
C VAL A 507 -5.32 -5.22 -28.71
N VAL A 508 -4.99 -4.22 -29.53
CA VAL A 508 -5.09 -2.80 -29.17
C VAL A 508 -6.53 -2.39 -28.83
N PHE A 509 -7.51 -2.87 -29.60
CA PHE A 509 -8.91 -2.61 -29.34
C PHE A 509 -9.37 -3.23 -28.01
N ILE A 510 -9.02 -4.48 -27.74
CA ILE A 510 -9.35 -5.17 -26.48
C ILE A 510 -8.69 -4.47 -25.29
N THR A 511 -7.42 -4.10 -25.40
CA THR A 511 -6.68 -3.35 -24.37
C THR A 511 -7.31 -1.98 -24.13
N GLY A 512 -7.78 -1.30 -25.18
CA GLY A 512 -8.52 -0.04 -25.07
C GLY A 512 -9.86 -0.21 -24.32
N LEU A 513 -10.61 -1.27 -24.60
CA LEU A 513 -11.83 -1.60 -23.85
C LEU A 513 -11.54 -1.93 -22.39
N LEU A 514 -10.47 -2.67 -22.11
CA LEU A 514 -10.03 -2.95 -20.75
C LEU A 514 -9.68 -1.65 -20.01
N LEU A 515 -8.98 -0.71 -20.67
CA LEU A 515 -8.67 0.59 -20.08
C LEU A 515 -9.92 1.41 -19.74
N VAL A 516 -10.98 1.33 -20.58
CA VAL A 516 -12.29 1.91 -20.28
C VAL A 516 -12.89 1.28 -19.01
N VAL A 517 -12.86 -0.05 -18.90
CA VAL A 517 -13.35 -0.75 -17.71
C VAL A 517 -12.56 -0.35 -16.47
N LEU A 518 -11.24 -0.25 -16.56
CA LEU A 518 -10.37 0.13 -15.44
C LEU A 518 -10.57 1.58 -14.99
N HIS A 519 -10.92 2.49 -15.91
CA HIS A 519 -11.38 3.83 -15.53
C HIS A 519 -12.66 3.76 -14.71
N LEU A 520 -13.65 2.95 -15.12
CA LEU A 520 -14.88 2.76 -14.36
C LEU A 520 -14.63 2.11 -12.98
N VAL A 521 -13.72 1.15 -12.89
CA VAL A 521 -13.27 0.55 -11.61
C VAL A 521 -12.65 1.63 -10.72
N THR A 522 -11.79 2.48 -11.26
CA THR A 522 -11.16 3.60 -10.55
C THR A 522 -12.22 4.56 -9.96
N LEU A 523 -13.27 4.86 -10.72
CA LEU A 523 -14.41 5.65 -10.24
C LEU A 523 -15.19 4.93 -9.14
N GLY A 524 -15.46 3.63 -9.31
CA GLY A 524 -16.13 2.80 -8.31
C GLY A 524 -15.36 2.76 -6.99
N LEU A 525 -14.04 2.58 -7.03
CA LEU A 525 -13.16 2.63 -5.87
C LEU A 525 -13.14 4.01 -5.22
N SER A 526 -13.14 5.09 -6.00
CA SER A 526 -13.22 6.46 -5.49
C SER A 526 -14.56 6.74 -4.80
N ALA A 527 -15.67 6.29 -5.38
CA ALA A 527 -17.00 6.41 -4.79
C ALA A 527 -17.13 5.58 -3.49
N LEU A 528 -16.57 4.36 -3.48
CA LEU A 528 -16.50 3.52 -2.29
C LEU A 528 -15.68 4.21 -1.19
N ARG A 529 -14.49 4.73 -1.53
CA ARG A 529 -13.65 5.52 -0.62
C ARG A 529 -14.43 6.69 -0.03
N ASP A 530 -15.13 7.46 -0.85
CA ASP A 530 -15.87 8.64 -0.39
C ASP A 530 -17.08 8.27 0.49
N LEU A 531 -17.80 7.20 0.14
CA LEU A 531 -18.88 6.65 0.95
C LEU A 531 -18.38 6.20 2.32
N VAL A 532 -17.25 5.47 2.32
CA VAL A 532 -16.58 4.97 3.52
C VAL A 532 -16.10 6.17 4.35
N ALA A 533 -15.39 7.13 3.77
CA ALA A 533 -14.94 8.33 4.48
C ALA A 533 -16.11 9.14 5.06
N THR A 534 -17.20 9.35 4.32
CA THR A 534 -18.35 10.13 4.80
C THR A 534 -19.08 9.46 5.96
N ARG A 535 -19.16 8.13 5.96
CA ARG A 535 -19.78 7.37 7.07
C ARG A 535 -18.92 7.32 8.32
N LEU A 536 -17.62 7.51 8.17
CA LEU A 536 -16.64 7.22 9.19
C LEU A 536 -15.96 8.45 9.77
N ILE A 537 -16.20 9.61 9.15
CA ILE A 537 -15.59 10.88 9.52
C ILE A 537 -16.70 11.91 9.65
N ASN A 538 -17.01 12.27 10.88
CA ASN A 538 -17.78 13.46 11.20
C ASN A 538 -16.95 14.69 10.85
N ARG A 539 -17.07 15.15 9.60
CA ARG A 539 -16.70 16.51 9.23
C ARG A 539 -17.68 17.42 9.98
N GLY A 540 -17.23 18.01 11.10
CA GLY A 540 -18.00 19.04 11.80
C GLY A 540 -18.53 20.09 10.81
N ALA A 541 -19.70 20.65 11.11
CA ALA A 541 -20.52 21.52 10.26
C ALA A 541 -19.74 22.49 9.32
N PRO A 542 -20.30 22.81 8.14
CA PRO A 542 -19.58 23.48 7.05
C PRO A 542 -19.11 24.89 7.40
N ALA A 543 -17.97 25.25 6.80
CA ALA A 543 -17.42 26.59 6.64
C ALA A 543 -17.21 27.38 7.93
N ASN A 544 -16.17 27.02 8.70
CA ASN A 544 -15.53 28.04 9.53
C ASN A 544 -14.92 29.08 8.56
N PRO A 545 -15.32 30.37 8.61
CA PRO A 545 -14.94 31.43 7.65
C PRO A 545 -13.44 31.57 7.42
N ASN A 546 -12.63 31.00 8.31
CA ASN A 546 -11.18 30.93 8.22
C ASN A 546 -10.64 29.84 7.27
N GLU A 547 -11.45 29.25 6.38
CA GLU A 547 -11.00 28.16 5.47
C GLU A 547 -10.00 28.65 4.42
N GLY A 548 -10.03 29.95 4.10
CA GLY A 548 -9.03 30.63 3.27
C GLY A 548 -7.83 31.19 4.05
N VAL A 549 -7.80 31.09 5.38
CA VAL A 549 -6.74 31.69 6.21
C VAL A 549 -5.64 30.64 6.48
N PRO A 550 -4.37 30.92 6.14
CA PRO A 550 -3.26 30.02 6.44
C PRO A 550 -3.10 29.72 7.93
N LEU A 551 -2.92 28.45 8.29
CA LEU A 551 -2.61 28.03 9.68
C LEU A 551 -1.24 28.55 10.16
N ARG A 552 -0.35 28.91 9.23
CA ARG A 552 0.88 29.65 9.46
C ARG A 552 0.84 30.90 8.59
N GLN A 553 0.77 32.08 9.20
CA GLN A 553 1.06 33.31 8.49
C GLN A 553 2.58 33.41 8.30
N PRO A 554 3.09 33.77 7.11
CA PRO A 554 4.51 34.08 6.97
C PRO A 554 4.85 35.20 7.95
N VAL A 555 5.91 35.00 8.73
CA VAL A 555 6.50 36.08 9.53
C VAL A 555 7.12 37.02 8.51
N TYR A 556 6.41 38.11 8.19
CA TYR A 556 6.99 39.18 7.39
C TYR A 556 8.17 39.75 8.19
N ALA A 557 9.36 39.68 7.60
CA ALA A 557 10.54 40.43 8.02
C ALA A 557 10.58 41.74 7.24
#